data_AF-A0A3R7Q3W0-F1
#
_entry.id   AF-A0A3R7Q3W0-F1
#
_cell.length_a   1.000
_cell.length_b   1.000
_cell.length_c   1.000
_cell.angle_alpha   90.00
_cell.angle_beta   90.00
_cell.angle_gamma   90.00
#
_symmetry.space_group_name_H-M   'P 1'
#
loop_
_entity.id
_entity.type
_entity.pdbx_description
1 polymer ?
#
loop_
_entity_poly.entity_id
_entity_poly.type
_entity_poly.pdbx_seq_one_letter_code
_entity_poly.pdbx_strand_id
1 'polypeptide(L)'
;SIPRLAFEFLFFTGLRSSDACRAGQQHLKGNVFSIKTQKVGTIVTIELPDLFMRLLEITPTGKETFIVNRDKEKMDAHQFSLWFTHKSRQAGIKKSAHGVRKLSATVSAESGATAHELMAVYGWKSISQAEVYTKGADRIELEKKASRRMAFSVNNPEPKK
;
A
#
# COMPACT_ATOMS: atom_id res chain seq x y z
N SER A 1 -10.10 -14.35 -2.18
CA SER A 1 -11.28 -13.73 -2.84
C SER A 1 -10.89 -12.34 -3.34
N ILE A 2 -11.50 -11.83 -4.40
CA ILE A 2 -11.15 -10.52 -4.97
C ILE A 2 -11.29 -9.35 -3.97
N PRO A 3 -12.35 -9.27 -3.12
CA PRO A 3 -12.43 -8.21 -2.11
C PRO A 3 -11.27 -8.22 -1.10
N ARG A 4 -10.85 -9.41 -0.63
CA ARG A 4 -9.71 -9.55 0.27
C ARG A 4 -8.41 -9.14 -0.42
N LEU A 5 -8.18 -9.61 -1.64
CA LEU A 5 -7.01 -9.24 -2.44
C LEU A 5 -6.93 -7.72 -2.64
N ALA A 6 -8.06 -7.08 -2.97
CA ALA A 6 -8.12 -5.63 -3.16
C ALA A 6 -7.82 -4.86 -1.87
N PHE A 7 -8.36 -5.29 -0.73
CA PHE A 7 -8.07 -4.68 0.57
C PHE A 7 -6.58 -4.80 0.91
N GLU A 8 -6.02 -6.01 0.88
CA GLU A 8 -4.62 -6.24 1.24
C GLU A 8 -3.67 -5.53 0.27
N PHE A 9 -3.99 -5.52 -1.04
CA PHE A 9 -3.19 -4.79 -2.01
C PHE A 9 -3.17 -3.29 -1.74
N LEU A 10 -4.34 -2.67 -1.48
CA LEU A 10 -4.40 -1.25 -1.10
C LEU A 10 -3.68 -0.97 0.22
N PHE A 11 -3.76 -1.91 1.16
CA PHE A 11 -3.15 -1.77 2.48
C PHE A 11 -1.61 -1.83 2.41
N PHE A 12 -1.04 -2.82 1.73
CA PHE A 12 0.41 -2.97 1.62
C PHE A 12 1.04 -1.96 0.67
N THR A 13 0.35 -1.60 -0.42
CA THR A 13 0.94 -0.69 -1.40
C THR A 13 0.68 0.78 -1.13
N GLY A 14 -0.37 1.08 -0.37
CA GLY A 14 -0.80 2.45 -0.17
C GLY A 14 -1.11 3.18 -1.47
N LEU A 15 -1.50 2.50 -2.56
CA LEU A 15 -1.80 3.11 -3.85
C LEU A 15 -3.15 3.85 -3.87
N ARG A 16 -3.35 4.71 -4.88
CA ARG A 16 -4.66 5.34 -5.13
C ARG A 16 -5.51 4.35 -5.90
N SER A 17 -6.84 4.43 -5.81
CA SER A 17 -7.74 3.57 -6.59
C SER A 17 -7.42 3.57 -8.08
N SER A 18 -7.06 4.74 -8.63
CA SER A 18 -6.67 4.93 -10.03
C SER A 18 -5.40 4.18 -10.45
N ASP A 19 -4.52 3.90 -9.49
CA ASP A 19 -3.30 3.14 -9.73
C ASP A 19 -3.52 1.66 -9.38
N ALA A 20 -4.24 1.38 -8.29
CA ALA A 20 -4.49 0.02 -7.81
C ALA A 20 -5.34 -0.80 -8.78
N CYS A 21 -6.31 -0.19 -9.47
CA CYS A 21 -7.13 -0.89 -10.47
C CYS A 21 -6.36 -1.28 -11.73
N ARG A 22 -5.13 -0.75 -11.91
CA ARG A 22 -4.23 -1.06 -13.05
C ARG A 22 -3.18 -2.09 -12.70
N ALA A 23 -3.04 -2.45 -11.42
CA ALA A 23 -2.04 -3.42 -10.97
C ALA A 23 -2.31 -4.79 -11.58
N GLY A 24 -1.25 -5.45 -12.05
CA GLY A 24 -1.30 -6.66 -12.87
C GLY A 24 0.07 -7.32 -12.94
N GLN A 25 0.15 -8.54 -13.48
CA GLN A 25 1.36 -9.38 -13.47
C GLN A 25 2.57 -8.68 -14.14
N GLN A 26 2.31 -7.86 -15.15
CA GLN A 26 3.31 -7.04 -15.83
C GLN A 26 4.07 -6.06 -14.92
N HIS A 27 3.55 -5.79 -13.72
CA HIS A 27 4.16 -4.90 -12.73
C HIS A 27 4.97 -5.64 -11.68
N LEU A 28 5.02 -6.98 -11.72
CA LEU A 28 5.74 -7.81 -10.74
C LEU A 28 7.05 -8.35 -11.30
N LYS A 29 8.09 -8.33 -10.47
CA LYS A 29 9.32 -9.10 -10.65
C LYS A 29 9.59 -9.86 -9.34
N GLY A 30 9.20 -11.13 -9.28
CA GLY A 30 9.12 -11.85 -8.01
C GLY A 30 8.05 -11.22 -7.12
N ASN A 31 8.41 -10.85 -5.89
CA ASN A 31 7.54 -10.14 -4.95
C ASN A 31 7.67 -8.60 -5.03
N VAL A 32 8.52 -8.08 -5.91
CA VAL A 32 8.70 -6.63 -6.08
C VAL A 32 7.69 -6.11 -7.09
N PHE A 33 6.79 -5.25 -6.63
CA PHE A 33 5.78 -4.55 -7.43
C PHE A 33 6.24 -3.14 -7.78
N SER A 34 6.20 -2.77 -9.06
CA SER A 34 6.55 -1.43 -9.53
C SER A 34 5.54 -0.88 -10.53
N ILE A 35 5.04 0.35 -10.30
CA ILE A 35 4.11 1.02 -11.22
C ILE A 35 4.38 2.53 -11.31
N LYS A 36 4.20 3.10 -12.51
CA LYS A 36 4.13 4.55 -12.71
C LYS A 36 2.74 5.08 -12.35
N THR A 37 2.67 5.91 -11.31
CA THR A 37 1.42 6.50 -10.81
C THR A 37 0.82 7.50 -11.81
N GLN A 38 -0.50 7.53 -11.95
CA GLN A 38 -1.19 8.41 -12.91
C GLN A 38 -1.14 9.88 -12.49
N LYS A 39 -1.40 10.16 -11.21
CA LYS A 39 -1.59 11.55 -10.74
C LYS A 39 -0.29 12.34 -10.68
N VAL A 40 0.80 11.69 -10.27
CA VAL A 40 2.08 12.35 -9.98
C VAL A 40 3.16 11.97 -11.00
N GLY A 41 3.01 10.84 -11.68
CA GLY A 41 3.98 10.37 -12.68
C GLY A 41 5.22 9.71 -12.08
N THR A 42 5.30 9.56 -10.76
CA THR A 42 6.40 8.89 -10.07
C THR A 42 6.26 7.38 -10.14
N ILE A 43 7.39 6.68 -10.19
CA ILE A 43 7.46 5.23 -10.03
C ILE A 43 7.43 4.94 -8.54
N VAL A 44 6.51 4.07 -8.14
CA VAL A 44 6.46 3.49 -6.79
C VAL A 44 6.89 2.04 -6.89
N THR A 45 7.81 1.63 -6.03
CA THR A 45 8.35 0.27 -5.94
C THR A 45 8.15 -0.24 -4.51
N ILE A 46 7.47 -1.38 -4.37
CA ILE A 46 7.07 -1.95 -3.09
C ILE A 46 7.37 -3.45 -3.12
N GLU A 47 8.03 -3.93 -2.09
CA GLU A 47 8.15 -5.36 -1.85
C GLU A 47 6.88 -5.88 -1.14
N LEU A 48 6.21 -6.83 -1.76
CA LEU A 48 4.98 -7.42 -1.22
C LEU A 48 5.32 -8.61 -0.33
N PRO A 49 4.62 -8.79 0.81
CA PRO A 49 4.89 -9.90 1.71
C PRO A 49 4.47 -11.23 1.10
N ASP A 50 5.15 -12.33 1.46
CA ASP A 50 4.84 -13.68 0.97
C ASP A 50 3.37 -14.08 1.17
N LEU A 51 2.75 -13.62 2.26
CA LEU A 51 1.33 -13.88 2.52
C LEU A 51 0.45 -13.26 1.43
N PHE A 52 0.79 -12.05 0.96
CA PHE A 52 0.08 -11.42 -0.15
C PHE A 52 0.31 -12.19 -1.45
N MET A 53 1.54 -12.63 -1.71
CA MET A 53 1.87 -13.41 -2.92
C MET A 53 1.06 -14.71 -2.97
N ARG A 54 0.98 -15.45 -1.86
CA ARG A 54 0.11 -16.65 -1.75
C ARG A 54 -1.36 -16.33 -1.98
N LEU A 55 -1.84 -15.20 -1.44
CA LEU A 55 -3.23 -14.76 -1.67
C LEU A 55 -3.49 -14.44 -3.15
N LEU A 56 -2.52 -13.83 -3.82
CA LEU A 56 -2.59 -13.50 -5.24
C LEU A 56 -2.67 -14.77 -6.09
N GLU A 57 -1.85 -15.79 -5.80
CA GLU A 57 -1.83 -17.07 -6.52
C GLU A 57 -3.17 -17.81 -6.46
N ILE A 58 -3.82 -17.85 -5.29
CA ILE A 58 -5.08 -18.59 -5.10
C ILE A 58 -6.34 -17.79 -5.49
N THR A 59 -6.20 -16.50 -5.79
CA THR A 59 -7.35 -15.64 -6.12
C THR A 59 -7.51 -15.57 -7.64
N PRO A 60 -8.71 -15.85 -8.19
CA PRO A 60 -8.93 -15.83 -9.64
C PRO A 60 -8.94 -14.39 -10.19
N THR A 61 -7.76 -13.88 -10.56
CA THR A 61 -7.56 -12.54 -11.13
C THR A 61 -7.91 -12.47 -12.62
N GLY A 62 -7.87 -11.27 -13.20
CA GLY A 62 -8.00 -11.05 -14.64
C GLY A 62 -6.71 -11.30 -15.42
N LYS A 63 -6.80 -11.23 -16.75
CA LYS A 63 -5.65 -11.33 -17.66
C LYS A 63 -4.71 -10.12 -17.55
N GLU A 64 -5.26 -8.92 -17.42
CA GLU A 64 -4.49 -7.66 -17.40
C GLU A 64 -4.27 -7.10 -16.00
N THR A 65 -5.20 -7.37 -15.07
CA THR A 65 -5.22 -6.73 -13.75
C THR A 65 -5.59 -7.73 -12.66
N PHE A 66 -5.06 -7.52 -11.46
CA PHE A 66 -5.31 -8.37 -10.29
C PHE A 66 -6.77 -8.29 -9.83
N ILE A 67 -7.34 -7.08 -9.87
CA ILE A 67 -8.65 -6.79 -9.29
C ILE A 67 -9.64 -6.53 -10.42
N VAL A 68 -10.57 -7.47 -10.59
CA VAL A 68 -11.56 -7.48 -11.68
C VAL A 68 -12.99 -7.41 -11.16
N ASN A 69 -13.91 -7.04 -12.04
CA ASN A 69 -15.35 -7.12 -11.77
C ASN A 69 -15.83 -8.59 -11.77
N ARG A 70 -17.14 -8.79 -11.60
CA ARG A 70 -17.75 -10.14 -11.60
C ARG A 70 -17.60 -10.87 -12.94
N ASP A 71 -17.48 -10.12 -14.03
CA ASP A 71 -17.36 -10.59 -15.41
C ASP A 71 -15.88 -10.81 -15.81
N LYS A 72 -14.95 -10.73 -14.83
CA LYS A 72 -13.49 -10.84 -14.98
C LYS A 72 -12.84 -9.75 -15.84
N GLU A 73 -13.50 -8.61 -15.97
CA GLU A 73 -13.00 -7.45 -16.72
C GLU A 73 -12.30 -6.46 -15.79
N LYS A 74 -11.37 -5.69 -16.36
CA LYS A 74 -10.71 -4.58 -15.65
C LYS A 74 -11.71 -3.48 -15.31
N MET A 75 -11.47 -2.80 -14.21
CA MET A 75 -12.26 -1.64 -13.78
C MET A 75 -11.45 -0.36 -13.96
N ASP A 76 -12.11 0.73 -14.36
CA ASP A 76 -11.56 2.06 -14.22
C ASP A 76 -11.54 2.51 -12.74
N ALA A 77 -10.95 3.68 -12.47
CA ALA A 77 -10.80 4.21 -11.12
C ALA A 77 -12.14 4.45 -10.40
N HIS A 78 -13.16 4.89 -11.14
CA HIS A 78 -14.48 5.20 -10.61
C HIS A 78 -15.24 3.91 -10.28
N GLN A 79 -15.29 2.98 -11.23
CA GLN A 79 -15.86 1.64 -11.08
C GLN A 79 -15.22 0.91 -9.89
N PHE A 80 -13.89 0.91 -9.80
CA PHE A 80 -13.17 0.29 -8.68
C PHE A 80 -13.57 0.89 -7.34
N SER A 81 -13.67 2.23 -7.25
CA SER A 81 -14.02 2.92 -5.99
C SER A 81 -15.45 2.60 -5.54
N LEU A 82 -16.41 2.58 -6.47
CA LEU A 82 -17.80 2.20 -6.21
C LEU A 82 -17.90 0.73 -5.81
N TRP A 83 -17.25 -0.15 -6.57
CA TRP A 83 -17.20 -1.58 -6.29
C TRP A 83 -16.62 -1.86 -4.90
N PHE A 84 -15.49 -1.24 -4.55
CA PHE A 84 -14.85 -1.42 -3.24
C PHE A 84 -15.76 -0.96 -2.10
N THR A 85 -16.40 0.19 -2.26
CA THR A 85 -17.33 0.74 -1.27
C THR A 85 -18.55 -0.17 -1.10
N HIS A 86 -19.10 -0.69 -2.20
CA HIS A 86 -20.19 -1.67 -2.17
C HIS A 86 -19.77 -2.95 -1.43
N LYS A 87 -18.59 -3.51 -1.74
CA LYS A 87 -18.05 -4.68 -1.04
C LYS A 87 -17.79 -4.44 0.44
N SER A 88 -17.31 -3.25 0.80
CA SER A 88 -17.12 -2.86 2.20
C SER A 88 -18.46 -2.82 2.95
N ARG A 89 -19.51 -2.25 2.34
CA ARG A 89 -20.87 -2.21 2.93
C ARG A 89 -21.46 -3.60 3.09
N GLN A 90 -21.26 -4.49 2.13
CA GLN A 90 -21.69 -5.90 2.23
C GLN A 90 -21.02 -6.62 3.41
N ALA A 91 -19.79 -6.22 3.77
CA ALA A 91 -19.08 -6.72 4.95
C ALA A 91 -19.45 -5.97 6.25
N GLY A 92 -20.45 -5.08 6.24
CA GLY A 92 -20.86 -4.28 7.40
C GLY A 92 -19.97 -3.08 7.71
N ILE A 93 -19.01 -2.74 6.83
CA ILE A 93 -18.01 -1.70 7.06
C ILE A 93 -18.30 -0.46 6.19
N LYS A 94 -18.43 0.71 6.82
CA LYS A 94 -18.61 2.01 6.12
C LYS A 94 -17.27 2.68 5.82
N LYS A 95 -16.42 2.04 5.00
CA LYS A 95 -15.12 2.58 4.57
C LYS A 95 -14.94 2.46 3.06
N SER A 96 -13.97 3.19 2.52
CA SER A 96 -13.65 3.25 1.09
C SER A 96 -12.19 2.84 0.85
N ALA A 97 -11.82 2.63 -0.42
CA ALA A 97 -10.42 2.38 -0.81
C ALA A 97 -9.49 3.52 -0.37
N HIS A 98 -9.97 4.77 -0.44
CA HIS A 98 -9.23 5.92 0.09
C HIS A 98 -9.06 5.85 1.62
N GLY A 99 -10.06 5.33 2.34
CA GLY A 99 -9.96 5.05 3.76
C GLY A 99 -8.88 4.00 4.08
N VAL A 100 -8.78 2.93 3.29
CA VAL A 100 -7.72 1.91 3.44
C VAL A 100 -6.33 2.51 3.21
N ARG A 101 -6.19 3.41 2.23
CA ARG A 101 -4.94 4.15 2.04
C ARG A 101 -4.55 4.98 3.27
N LYS A 102 -5.50 5.68 3.90
CA LYS A 102 -5.23 6.42 5.15
C LYS A 102 -4.83 5.49 6.29
N LEU A 103 -5.51 4.35 6.41
CA LEU A 103 -5.18 3.30 7.37
C LEU A 103 -3.73 2.80 7.15
N SER A 104 -3.37 2.47 5.92
CA SER A 104 -2.01 2.06 5.54
C SER A 104 -0.96 3.08 6.00
N ALA A 105 -1.20 4.37 5.75
CA ALA A 105 -0.28 5.43 6.16
C ALA A 105 -0.19 5.59 7.69
N THR A 106 -1.33 5.42 8.39
CA THR A 106 -1.39 5.46 9.85
C THR A 106 -0.58 4.32 10.45
N VAL A 107 -0.83 3.08 10.00
CA VAL A 107 -0.09 1.89 10.45
C VAL A 107 1.40 2.00 10.13
N SER A 108 1.76 2.54 8.96
CA SER A 108 3.16 2.79 8.61
C SER A 108 3.82 3.78 9.57
N ALA A 109 3.15 4.89 9.88
CA ALA A 109 3.65 5.89 10.83
C ALA A 109 3.82 5.31 12.25
N GLU A 110 2.81 4.60 12.76
CA GLU A 110 2.87 3.87 14.04
C GLU A 110 3.96 2.79 14.04
N SER A 111 4.23 2.21 12.87
CA SER A 111 5.32 1.26 12.65
C SER A 111 6.71 1.93 12.63
N GLY A 112 6.78 3.26 12.64
CA GLY A 112 8.01 4.02 12.71
C GLY A 112 8.52 4.54 11.37
N ALA A 113 7.66 4.57 10.35
CA ALA A 113 7.97 5.24 9.10
C ALA A 113 8.07 6.76 9.34
N THR A 114 9.15 7.35 8.84
CA THR A 114 9.39 8.78 8.82
C THR A 114 8.48 9.49 7.81
N ALA A 115 8.33 10.80 7.95
CA ALA A 115 7.54 11.59 7.02
C ALA A 115 8.03 11.44 5.55
N HIS A 116 9.35 11.34 5.34
CA HIS A 116 9.93 11.16 4.00
C HIS A 116 9.68 9.76 3.43
N GLU A 117 9.72 8.71 4.26
CA GLU A 117 9.33 7.36 3.81
C GLU A 117 7.86 7.33 3.39
N LEU A 118 6.97 7.97 4.16
CA LEU A 118 5.57 8.12 3.77
C LEU A 118 5.43 8.93 2.47
N MET A 119 6.18 10.02 2.30
CA MET A 119 6.14 10.77 1.04
C MET A 119 6.53 9.91 -0.17
N ALA A 120 7.56 9.07 -0.03
CA ALA A 120 8.03 8.18 -1.08
C ALA A 120 6.97 7.11 -1.44
N VAL A 121 6.45 6.40 -0.44
CA VAL A 121 5.46 5.32 -0.64
C VAL A 121 4.14 5.85 -1.15
N TYR A 122 3.63 6.94 -0.54
CA TYR A 122 2.32 7.48 -0.85
C TYR A 122 2.35 8.55 -1.96
N GLY A 123 3.51 8.83 -2.57
CA GLY A 123 3.64 9.84 -3.62
C GLY A 123 3.03 11.17 -3.22
N TRP A 124 3.34 11.62 -2.00
CA TRP A 124 2.95 12.93 -1.48
C TRP A 124 4.08 13.93 -1.72
N LYS A 125 3.74 15.07 -2.30
CA LYS A 125 4.73 16.13 -2.59
C LYS A 125 5.02 17.02 -1.38
N SER A 126 4.05 17.15 -0.47
CA SER A 126 4.20 17.98 0.72
C SER A 126 4.49 17.13 1.95
N ILE A 127 5.51 17.53 2.70
CA ILE A 127 5.82 16.95 4.01
C ILE A 127 4.66 17.15 4.99
N SER A 128 3.93 18.28 4.89
CA SER A 128 2.80 18.56 5.77
C SER A 128 1.69 17.50 5.67
N GLN A 129 1.54 16.86 4.51
CA GLN A 129 0.58 15.77 4.33
C GLN A 129 1.02 14.48 5.03
N ALA A 130 2.32 14.19 5.05
CA ALA A 130 2.88 13.05 5.76
C ALA A 130 2.87 13.27 7.28
N GLU A 131 3.16 14.50 7.73
CA GLU A 131 3.17 14.88 9.13
C GLU A 131 1.84 14.68 9.84
N VAL A 132 0.71 14.74 9.12
CA VAL A 132 -0.61 14.41 9.70
C VAL A 132 -0.60 13.02 10.35
N TYR A 133 0.12 12.07 9.77
CA TYR A 133 0.19 10.69 10.28
C TYR A 133 1.31 10.51 11.30
N THR A 134 2.47 11.15 11.11
CA THR A 134 3.61 10.97 12.03
C THR A 134 3.48 11.77 13.32
N LYS A 135 2.79 12.92 13.31
CA LYS A 135 2.53 13.69 14.55
C LYS A 135 1.58 12.97 15.51
N GLY A 136 0.69 12.14 14.98
CA GLY A 136 -0.23 11.33 15.77
C GLY A 136 0.34 9.97 16.19
N ALA A 137 1.51 9.58 15.68
CA ALA A 137 2.13 8.29 16.01
C ALA A 137 2.73 8.32 17.43
N ASP A 138 2.73 7.17 18.11
CA ASP A 138 3.23 7.04 19.48
C ASP A 138 4.72 7.42 19.58
N ARG A 139 4.98 8.60 20.14
CA ARG A 139 6.31 9.17 20.30
C ARG A 139 7.26 8.25 21.08
N ILE A 140 6.78 7.55 22.10
CA ILE A 140 7.63 6.67 22.92
C ILE A 140 8.09 5.47 22.11
N GLU A 141 7.21 4.87 21.32
CA GLU A 141 7.57 3.75 20.45
C GLU A 141 8.49 4.19 19.31
N LEU A 142 8.30 5.41 18.77
CA LEU A 142 9.23 5.99 17.81
C LEU A 142 10.64 6.15 18.40
N GLU A 143 10.76 6.68 19.62
CA GLU A 143 12.03 6.85 20.32
C GLU A 143 12.73 5.49 20.57
N LYS A 144 12.00 4.47 21.05
CA LYS A 144 12.53 3.10 21.21
C LYS A 144 12.97 2.48 19.90
N LYS A 145 12.22 2.66 18.81
CA LYS A 145 12.58 2.14 17.48
C LYS A 145 13.81 2.83 16.93
N ALA A 146 13.91 4.15 17.06
CA ALA A 146 15.09 4.91 16.66
C ALA A 146 16.34 4.42 17.42
N SER A 147 16.24 4.24 18.74
CA SER A 147 17.31 3.67 19.56
C SER A 147 17.71 2.25 19.11
N ARG A 148 16.73 1.37 18.85
CA ARG A 148 16.99 0.01 18.32
C ARG A 148 17.68 0.02 16.96
N ARG A 149 17.29 0.92 16.05
CA ARG A 149 17.96 1.07 14.73
C ARG A 149 19.42 1.49 14.89
N MET A 150 19.71 2.43 15.79
CA MET A 150 21.08 2.85 16.09
C MET A 150 21.90 1.70 16.66
N ALA A 151 21.37 0.96 17.63
CA ALA A 151 22.04 -0.20 18.21
C ALA A 151 22.32 -1.30 17.16
N PHE A 152 21.36 -1.57 16.26
CA PHE A 152 21.56 -2.52 15.16
C PHE A 152 22.69 -2.06 14.21
N SER A 153 22.71 -0.79 13.81
CA SER A 153 23.75 -0.25 12.93
C SER A 153 25.16 -0.31 13.55
N VAL A 154 25.27 -0.13 14.87
CA VAL A 154 26.56 -0.28 15.58
C VAL A 154 26.98 -1.75 15.67
N ASN A 155 26.03 -2.65 15.89
CA ASN A 155 26.30 -4.08 16.08
C ASN A 155 26.44 -4.87 14.77
N ASN A 156 26.01 -4.32 13.63
CA ASN A 156 26.15 -4.91 12.30
C ASN A 156 26.79 -3.88 11.34
N PRO A 157 28.12 -3.70 11.40
CA PRO A 157 28.84 -2.66 10.67
C PRO A 157 29.07 -3.01 9.19
N GLU A 158 28.20 -3.78 8.53
CA GLU A 158 28.43 -4.09 7.12
C GLU A 158 28.48 -2.80 6.29
N PRO A 159 29.50 -2.65 5.43
CA PRO A 159 29.72 -1.41 4.69
C PRO A 159 28.61 -1.26 3.65
N LYS A 160 27.91 -0.13 3.69
CA LYS A 160 27.07 0.31 2.58
C LYS A 160 27.98 0.53 1.37
N LYS A 161 27.96 -0.40 0.41
CA LYS A 161 28.54 -0.22 -0.93
C LYS A 161 27.69 0.75 -1.75
#